data_AF-A0A5K0VZI4-F1
#
_entry.id   AF-A0A5K0VZI4-F1
#
_cell.length_a   1.000
_cell.length_b   1.000
_cell.length_c   1.000
_cell.angle_alpha   90.00
_cell.angle_beta   90.00
_cell.angle_gamma   90.00
#
_symmetry.space_group_name_H-M   'P 1'
#
loop_
_entity.id
_entity.type
_entity.pdbx_description
1 polymer ?
#
loop_
_entity_poly.entity_id
_entity_poly.type
_entity_poly.pdbx_seq_one_letter_code
_entity_poly.pdbx_strand_id
1 'polypeptide(L)' 'MVNKVGGALPLTSLNHISLVCRSIEESIDFYQNVLGFVPIRRPGSFDFDGA' A
#
# COMPACT_ATOMS: atom_id res chain seq x y z
N MET A 1 22.17 -4.19 -29.67
CA MET A 1 20.95 -3.35 -29.77
C MET A 1 19.75 -4.29 -29.60
N VAL A 2 19.21 -4.40 -28.38
CA VAL A 2 18.06 -5.30 -28.13
C VAL A 2 16.79 -4.50 -28.44
N ASN A 3 16.06 -4.95 -29.46
CA ASN A 3 14.73 -4.45 -29.79
C ASN A 3 13.79 -4.69 -28.61
N LYS A 4 13.48 -3.62 -27.85
CA LYS A 4 12.48 -3.66 -26.80
C LYS A 4 11.12 -3.40 -27.44
N VAL A 5 10.49 -4.48 -27.94
CA VAL A 5 9.03 -4.50 -28.09
C VAL A 5 8.48 -4.06 -26.73
N GLY A 6 7.59 -3.08 -26.69
CA GLY A 6 7.05 -2.46 -25.47
C GLY A 6 6.23 -3.41 -24.61
N GLY A 7 6.85 -4.48 -24.11
CA GLY A 7 6.30 -5.45 -23.19
C GLY A 7 6.39 -4.93 -21.77
N ALA A 8 5.37 -5.24 -20.97
CA ALA A 8 5.30 -4.90 -19.57
C ALA A 8 6.59 -5.32 -18.84
N LEU A 9 7.07 -4.46 -17.95
CA LEU A 9 8.21 -4.78 -17.10
C LEU A 9 7.93 -6.04 -16.29
N PRO A 10 8.93 -6.90 -16.05
CA PRO A 10 8.75 -8.09 -15.23
C PRO A 10 8.30 -7.69 -13.81
N LEU A 11 7.27 -8.37 -13.30
CA LEU A 11 6.82 -8.21 -11.91
C LEU A 11 7.88 -8.80 -10.97
N THR A 12 8.30 -8.03 -9.97
CA THR A 12 9.37 -8.43 -9.04
C THR A 12 8.84 -8.86 -7.68
N SER A 13 7.86 -8.13 -7.15
CA SER A 13 7.34 -8.34 -5.80
C SER A 13 5.95 -7.72 -5.63
N LEU A 14 5.26 -8.14 -4.58
CA LEU A 14 4.05 -7.47 -4.11
C LEU A 14 4.45 -6.20 -3.36
N ASN A 15 3.95 -5.06 -3.82
CA ASN A 15 4.31 -3.74 -3.28
C ASN A 15 3.31 -3.28 -2.21
N HIS A 16 2.00 -3.35 -2.49
CA HIS A 16 0.94 -2.84 -1.63
C HIS A 16 -0.34 -3.65 -1.77
N ILE A 17 -1.15 -3.69 -0.71
CA ILE A 17 -2.52 -4.24 -0.71
C ILE A 17 -3.46 -3.14 -0.24
N SER A 18 -4.41 -2.76 -1.08
CA SER A 18 -5.47 -1.81 -0.71
C SER A 18 -6.72 -2.58 -0.28
N LEU A 19 -7.27 -2.24 0.88
CA LEU A 19 -8.51 -2.82 1.40
C LEU A 19 -9.54 -1.73 1.64
N VAL A 20 -10.76 -1.94 1.12
CA VAL A 20 -11.92 -1.13 1.49
C VAL A 20 -12.48 -1.69 2.80
N CYS A 21 -12.48 -0.88 3.84
CA CYS A 21 -12.91 -1.24 5.18
C CYS A 21 -14.09 -0.38 5.64
N ARG A 22 -14.77 -0.82 6.69
CA ARG A 22 -15.89 -0.07 7.28
C ARG A 22 -15.42 1.12 8.11
N SER A 23 -14.35 0.93 8.89
CA SER A 23 -13.71 1.97 9.70
C SER A 23 -12.20 1.86 9.53
N ILE A 24 -11.59 3.02 9.31
CA ILE A 24 -10.15 3.16 9.11
C ILE A 24 -9.46 3.04 10.47
N GLU A 25 -10.05 3.63 11.50
CA GLU A 25 -9.57 3.60 12.88
C GLU A 25 -9.49 2.17 13.42
N GLU A 26 -10.56 1.38 13.28
CA GLU A 26 -10.57 -0.02 13.69
C GLU A 26 -9.55 -0.86 12.91
N SER A 27 -9.39 -0.57 11.62
CA SER A 27 -8.42 -1.27 10.78
C SER A 27 -6.98 -0.97 11.20
N ILE A 28 -6.66 0.31 11.44
CA ILE A 28 -5.34 0.74 11.91
C ILE A 28 -5.02 0.10 13.27
N ASP A 29 -5.96 0.12 14.21
CA ASP A 29 -5.80 -0.51 15.53
C ASP A 29 -5.51 -2.01 15.41
N PHE A 30 -6.28 -2.72 14.59
CA PHE A 30 -6.04 -4.15 14.34
C PHE A 30 -4.66 -4.41 13.73
N TYR A 31 -4.28 -3.69 12.66
CA TYR A 31 -3.00 -3.89 12.02
C TYR A 31 -1.83 -3.56 12.95
N GLN A 32 -1.93 -2.51 13.75
CA GLN A 32 -0.86 -2.09 14.67
C GLN A 32 -0.79 -2.96 15.93
N ASN A 33 -1.90 -3.12 16.64
CA ASN A 33 -1.91 -3.67 17.99
C ASN A 33 -2.16 -5.18 18.04
N VAL A 34 -2.79 -5.75 17.01
CA VAL A 34 -3.01 -7.21 16.92
C VAL A 34 -1.96 -7.86 16.03
N LEU A 35 -1.71 -7.30 14.84
CA LEU A 35 -0.74 -7.87 13.89
C LEU A 35 0.68 -7.33 14.05
N GLY A 36 0.87 -6.24 14.81
CA GLY A 36 2.20 -5.68 15.06
C GLY A 36 2.80 -4.89 13.88
N PHE A 37 1.97 -4.41 12.95
CA PHE A 37 2.44 -3.61 11.83
C PHE A 37 2.84 -2.21 12.27
N VAL A 38 3.82 -1.63 11.58
CA VAL A 38 4.31 -0.27 11.84
C VAL A 38 3.77 0.67 10.76
N PRO A 39 3.18 1.83 11.14
CA PRO A 39 2.70 2.79 10.17
C PRO A 39 3.85 3.39 9.38
N ILE A 40 3.72 3.41 8.05
CA ILE A 40 4.66 4.05 7.14
C ILE A 40 4.24 5.50 6.88
N ARG A 41 5.23 6.40 6.79
CA ARG A 41 4.98 7.84 6.63
C ARG A 41 4.19 8.12 5.35
N ARG A 42 3.05 8.80 5.52
CA ARG A 42 2.23 9.25 4.41
C ARG A 42 2.85 10.48 3.74
N PRO A 43 2.97 10.51 2.40
CA PRO A 43 3.33 11.72 1.69
C PRO A 43 2.29 12.82 1.97
N GLY A 44 2.75 14.04 2.31
CA GLY A 44 1.86 15.16 2.65
C GLY A 44 0.98 15.67 1.50
N SER A 45 1.11 15.11 0.30
CA SER A 45 0.24 15.40 -0.85
C SER A 45 -1.10 14.65 -0.81
N PHE A 46 -1.31 13.77 0.17
CA PHE A 46 -2.55 13.02 0.33
C PHE A 46 -3.46 13.67 1.37
N ASP A 47 -4.57 14.23 0.91
CA ASP A 47 -5.50 15.04 1.71
C ASP A 47 -6.83 14.30 1.98
N PHE A 48 -6.75 13.01 2.32
CA PHE A 48 -7.92 12.17 2.62
C PHE A 48 -7.67 11.26 3.81
N ASP A 49 -8.72 10.82 4.52
CA ASP A 49 -8.61 10.10 5.80
C ASP A 49 -8.16 8.62 5.71
N GLY A 50 -7.69 8.15 4.55
CA GLY A 50 -7.18 6.80 4.40
C GLY A 50 -5.98 6.50 5.30
N ALA A 51 -5.82 5.22 5.64
CA ALA A 51 -4.53 4.70 6.11
C ALA A 51 -3.47 4.78 4.99
#